data_AF-A0AAD1Z0T6-F1
#
_entry.id   AF-A0AAD1Z0T6-F1
#
_cell.length_a   1.000
_cell.length_b   1.000
_cell.length_c   1.000
_cell.angle_alpha   90.00
_cell.angle_beta   90.00
_cell.angle_gamma   90.00
#
_symmetry.space_group_name_H-M   'P 1'
#
loop_
_entity.id
_entity.type
_entity.pdbx_description
1 polymer ?
#
loop_
_entity_poly.entity_id
_entity_poly.type
_entity_poly.pdbx_seq_one_letter_code
_entity_poly.pdbx_strand_id
1 'polypeptide(L)'
;MKNNEVLAEEIFERDEGALKFLKDIKWFRIDNPKGFKLEFYFDTNPFFKNSVLTKIYQMIDEDEPILEKAIGTEIEWYPGKSLNRKILKKKPKKGSKNAKPITKTKQCESFFNFFSPPQVPEDDEDIDEDAVEELQNLMEQDYDIGSTIQDKIIPHAVSWFTGEAAQEEYGDIEDDEDEDLDDEEDGDDEDDEDEDDEDDDEHEDESKATKKSAVVRKKSGRAPAADGQQGERPPECKQQ
;
A
#
# COMPACT_ATOMS: atom_id res chain seq x y z
N MET A 1 16.15 -9.61 -1.72
CA MET A 1 15.15 -8.50 -1.72
C MET A 1 14.17 -8.67 -2.85
N LYS A 2 14.35 -8.12 -4.07
CA LYS A 2 13.36 -8.23 -5.17
C LYS A 2 12.96 -9.64 -5.61
N ASN A 3 13.72 -10.67 -5.24
CA ASN A 3 13.41 -12.07 -5.54
C ASN A 3 12.53 -12.73 -4.47
N ASN A 4 12.17 -12.02 -3.40
CA ASN A 4 11.25 -12.44 -2.33
C ASN A 4 9.96 -11.62 -2.46
N GLU A 5 8.80 -12.27 -2.43
CA GLU A 5 7.52 -11.66 -2.84
C GLU A 5 7.09 -10.48 -1.96
N VAL A 6 7.12 -10.64 -0.63
CA VAL A 6 6.80 -9.58 0.36
C VAL A 6 7.59 -8.29 0.11
N LEU A 7 8.85 -8.41 -0.34
CA LEU A 7 9.69 -7.26 -0.71
C LEU A 7 9.60 -6.86 -2.18
N ALA A 8 9.07 -7.71 -3.06
CA ALA A 8 8.88 -7.37 -4.46
C ALA A 8 7.71 -6.39 -4.63
N GLU A 9 6.63 -6.56 -3.88
CA GLU A 9 5.44 -5.69 -3.91
C GLU A 9 5.76 -4.27 -3.45
N GLU A 10 6.57 -4.12 -2.39
CA GLU A 10 6.96 -2.81 -1.84
C GLU A 10 8.05 -2.07 -2.63
N ILE A 11 8.83 -2.76 -3.49
CA ILE A 11 9.96 -2.14 -4.21
C ILE A 11 9.59 -1.72 -5.64
N PHE A 12 9.02 -0.51 -5.74
CA PHE A 12 8.65 0.14 -6.99
C PHE A 12 9.88 0.57 -7.82
N GLU A 13 9.70 0.72 -9.14
CA GLU A 13 10.72 1.18 -10.11
C GLU A 13 11.47 2.46 -9.65
N ARG A 14 10.76 3.36 -8.96
CA ARG A 14 11.30 4.63 -8.44
C ARG A 14 12.30 4.44 -7.30
N ASP A 15 12.20 3.34 -6.55
CA ASP A 15 13.01 3.07 -5.36
C ASP A 15 14.35 2.43 -5.70
N GLU A 16 14.41 1.65 -6.79
CA GLU A 16 15.64 1.03 -7.29
C GLU A 16 16.81 2.01 -7.43
N GLY A 17 16.51 3.25 -7.84
CA GLY A 17 17.53 4.29 -8.01
C GLY A 17 18.30 4.58 -6.73
N ALA A 18 17.64 4.53 -5.58
CA ALA A 18 18.25 4.70 -4.27
C ALA A 18 18.74 3.37 -3.68
N LEU A 19 18.00 2.27 -3.87
CA LEU A 19 18.40 0.95 -3.40
C LEU A 19 19.68 0.41 -4.06
N LYS A 20 20.04 0.89 -5.26
CA LYS A 20 21.35 0.66 -5.90
C LYS A 20 22.55 1.23 -5.11
N PHE A 21 22.31 2.02 -4.05
CA PHE A 21 23.32 2.51 -3.10
C PHE A 21 23.29 1.78 -1.75
N LEU A 22 22.34 0.86 -1.52
CA LEU A 22 22.33 0.01 -0.33
C LEU A 22 23.53 -0.95 -0.39
N LYS A 23 24.25 -1.08 0.72
CA LYS A 23 25.45 -1.93 0.86
C LYS A 23 25.22 -3.18 1.68
N ASP A 24 24.45 -3.03 2.75
CA ASP A 24 24.45 -3.93 3.89
C ASP A 24 23.14 -3.72 4.65
N ILE A 25 22.55 -4.79 5.16
CA ILE A 25 21.38 -4.76 6.03
C ILE A 25 21.74 -5.62 7.24
N LYS A 26 21.63 -5.04 8.44
CA LYS A 26 21.92 -5.74 9.69
C LYS A 26 20.70 -5.71 10.58
N TRP A 27 20.52 -6.76 11.37
CA TRP A 27 19.56 -6.77 12.46
C TRP A 27 20.28 -6.89 13.81
N PHE A 28 19.66 -6.37 14.85
CA PHE A 28 20.13 -6.42 16.23
C PHE A 28 18.94 -6.63 17.16
N ARG A 29 19.01 -7.61 18.08
CA ARG A 29 18.09 -7.71 19.22
C ARG A 29 18.22 -6.46 20.10
N ILE A 30 17.11 -6.04 20.68
CA ILE A 30 17.05 -5.06 21.77
C ILE A 30 16.40 -5.76 22.96
N ASP A 31 17.05 -5.72 24.12
CA ASP A 31 16.56 -6.45 25.30
C ASP A 31 15.66 -5.59 26.21
N ASN A 32 15.72 -4.26 26.13
CA ASN A 32 14.91 -3.38 26.98
C ASN A 32 14.71 -1.95 26.38
N PRO A 33 13.51 -1.59 25.90
CA PRO A 33 12.36 -2.48 25.68
C PRO A 33 12.71 -3.61 24.70
N LYS A 34 12.00 -4.73 24.82
CA LYS A 34 12.22 -5.92 23.98
C LYS A 34 11.97 -5.61 22.51
N GLY A 35 12.64 -6.34 21.62
CA GLY A 35 12.36 -6.34 20.18
C GLY A 35 13.62 -6.38 19.33
N PHE A 36 13.58 -5.74 18.16
CA PHE A 36 14.71 -5.73 17.23
C PHE A 36 14.83 -4.43 16.42
N LYS A 37 16.03 -4.20 15.88
CA LYS A 37 16.37 -3.08 15.01
C LYS A 37 16.99 -3.60 13.72
N LEU A 38 16.44 -3.19 12.58
CA LEU A 38 17.07 -3.25 11.27
C LEU A 38 17.87 -1.97 11.00
N GLU A 39 19.05 -2.10 10.42
CA GLU A 39 19.91 -1.00 9.97
C GLU A 39 20.31 -1.21 8.50
N PHE A 40 19.90 -0.28 7.64
CA PHE A 40 20.15 -0.27 6.21
C PHE A 40 21.26 0.73 5.88
N TYR A 41 22.42 0.23 5.47
CA TYR A 41 23.61 1.04 5.24
C TYR A 41 23.70 1.49 3.78
N PHE A 42 23.75 2.79 3.54
CA PHE A 42 23.78 3.38 2.20
C PHE A 42 25.10 4.11 1.90
N ASP A 43 25.61 3.94 0.68
CA ASP A 43 26.62 4.82 0.09
C ASP A 43 26.08 6.26 -0.02
N THR A 44 27.01 7.21 -0.19
CA THR A 44 26.66 8.59 -0.59
C THR A 44 25.90 8.57 -1.91
N ASN A 45 24.62 8.94 -1.86
CA ASN A 45 23.66 8.77 -2.95
C ASN A 45 22.98 10.11 -3.34
N PRO A 46 22.34 10.22 -4.51
CA PRO A 46 21.73 11.47 -4.97
C PRO A 46 20.26 11.65 -4.52
N PHE A 47 19.80 10.95 -3.48
CA PHE A 47 18.41 10.96 -3.00
C PHE A 47 18.25 11.53 -1.60
N PHE A 48 19.07 11.11 -0.64
CA PHE A 48 19.03 11.56 0.76
C PHE A 48 20.43 11.63 1.38
N LYS A 49 20.55 12.28 2.54
CA LYS A 49 21.84 12.44 3.26
C LYS A 49 22.21 11.28 4.18
N ASN A 50 21.22 10.53 4.67
CA ASN A 50 21.41 9.47 5.66
C ASN A 50 22.35 8.38 5.11
N SER A 51 23.40 8.04 5.87
CA SER A 51 24.29 6.90 5.60
C SER A 51 23.78 5.59 6.21
N VAL A 52 22.88 5.69 7.20
CA VAL A 52 22.12 4.57 7.75
C VAL A 52 20.67 5.00 7.89
N LEU A 53 19.73 4.14 7.48
CA LEU A 53 18.31 4.24 7.83
C LEU A 53 17.99 3.08 8.78
N THR A 54 17.37 3.36 9.92
CA THR A 54 16.96 2.33 10.89
C THR A 54 15.45 2.15 10.92
N LYS A 55 15.03 0.92 11.17
CA LYS A 55 13.67 0.54 11.56
C LYS A 55 13.76 -0.26 12.86
N ILE A 56 12.94 0.06 13.84
CA ILE A 56 12.90 -0.59 15.15
C ILE A 56 11.48 -1.10 15.40
N TYR A 57 11.36 -2.33 15.87
CA TYR A 57 10.13 -2.91 16.38
C TYR A 57 10.31 -3.15 17.88
N GLN A 58 9.36 -2.64 18.67
CA GLN A 58 9.27 -2.81 20.11
C GLN A 58 8.17 -3.84 20.38
N MET A 59 8.48 -4.87 21.15
CA MET A 59 7.61 -6.04 21.36
C MET A 59 7.28 -6.17 22.85
N ILE A 60 6.06 -6.60 23.18
CA ILE A 60 5.61 -6.69 24.58
C ILE A 60 6.16 -7.96 25.26
N ASP A 61 6.10 -9.10 24.56
CA ASP A 61 6.51 -10.41 25.08
C ASP A 61 7.67 -11.05 24.27
N GLU A 62 8.22 -12.16 24.78
CA GLU A 62 9.18 -13.03 24.07
C GLU A 62 8.57 -14.38 23.65
N ASP A 63 7.55 -14.88 24.35
CA ASP A 63 6.92 -16.18 24.04
C ASP A 63 5.78 -16.03 23.01
N GLU A 64 5.00 -14.94 23.10
CA GLU A 64 4.00 -14.52 22.10
C GLU A 64 4.33 -13.09 21.63
N PRO A 65 5.12 -12.90 20.55
CA PRO A 65 5.74 -11.61 20.20
C PRO A 65 4.74 -10.60 19.61
N ILE A 66 3.92 -9.99 20.48
CA ILE A 66 3.00 -8.88 20.15
C ILE A 66 3.80 -7.59 19.89
N LEU A 67 3.56 -6.96 18.73
CA LEU A 67 4.12 -5.66 18.37
C LEU A 67 3.48 -4.53 19.20
N GLU A 68 4.29 -3.84 20.02
CA GLU A 68 3.89 -2.61 20.71
C GLU A 68 3.98 -1.40 19.76
N LYS A 69 5.13 -1.26 19.06
CA LYS A 69 5.44 -0.04 18.30
C LYS A 69 6.50 -0.24 17.22
N ALA A 70 6.24 0.32 16.05
CA ALA A 70 7.24 0.48 14.98
C ALA A 70 7.78 1.92 14.94
N ILE A 71 9.11 2.07 14.82
CA ILE A 71 9.81 3.37 14.77
C ILE A 71 10.79 3.38 13.58
N GLY A 72 10.58 4.30 12.63
CA GLY A 72 11.45 4.50 11.46
C GLY A 72 12.31 5.77 11.53
N THR A 73 13.43 5.77 10.81
CA THR A 73 14.30 6.96 10.63
C THR A 73 13.69 7.97 9.66
N GLU A 74 13.56 9.24 10.04
CA GLU A 74 13.22 10.30 9.07
C GLU A 74 14.32 10.45 8.00
N ILE A 75 13.92 10.32 6.75
CA ILE A 75 14.82 10.37 5.59
C ILE A 75 15.06 11.83 5.19
N GLU A 76 16.31 12.30 5.29
CA GLU A 76 16.76 13.62 4.87
C GLU A 76 16.87 13.74 3.34
N TRP A 77 15.74 13.68 2.66
CA TRP A 77 15.63 13.80 1.20
C TRP A 77 16.21 15.13 0.68
N TYR A 78 16.99 15.05 -0.39
CA TYR A 78 17.41 16.25 -1.13
C TYR A 78 16.20 16.94 -1.83
N PRO A 79 16.28 18.25 -2.13
CA PRO A 79 15.17 19.00 -2.72
C PRO A 79 14.62 18.37 -4.02
N GLY A 80 13.38 17.89 -3.96
CA GLY A 80 12.71 17.25 -5.10
C GLY A 80 13.16 15.80 -5.39
N LYS A 81 13.84 15.14 -4.44
CA LYS A 81 14.30 13.75 -4.55
C LYS A 81 13.52 12.73 -3.72
N SER A 82 12.57 13.19 -2.88
CA SER A 82 11.68 12.31 -2.12
C SER A 82 10.89 11.38 -3.03
N LEU A 83 11.00 10.07 -2.76
CA LEU A 83 10.40 9.01 -3.57
C LEU A 83 8.95 8.72 -3.13
N ASN A 84 8.71 8.78 -1.81
CA ASN A 84 7.39 8.67 -1.20
C ASN A 84 6.47 9.91 -1.35
N ARG A 85 6.96 11.05 -1.88
CA ARG A 85 6.15 12.29 -2.00
C ARG A 85 6.19 12.92 -3.39
N LYS A 86 5.05 12.83 -4.12
CA LYS A 86 4.88 13.38 -5.48
C LYS A 86 4.35 14.81 -5.44
N ILE A 87 5.07 15.73 -6.08
CA ILE A 87 4.77 17.17 -6.08
C ILE A 87 3.84 17.53 -7.26
N LEU A 88 2.57 17.85 -6.99
CA LEU A 88 1.61 18.32 -7.99
C LEU A 88 1.55 19.85 -8.03
N LYS A 89 2.12 20.44 -9.08
CA LYS A 89 2.04 21.89 -9.35
C LYS A 89 0.74 22.23 -10.09
N LYS A 90 -0.24 22.82 -9.40
CA LYS A 90 -1.47 23.32 -10.05
C LYS A 90 -1.23 24.69 -10.69
N LYS A 91 -1.61 24.85 -11.95
CA LYS A 91 -1.60 26.15 -12.63
C LYS A 91 -2.54 27.12 -11.89
N PRO A 92 -2.14 28.40 -11.64
CA PRO A 92 -3.01 29.35 -10.96
C PRO A 92 -4.28 29.66 -11.78
N LYS A 93 -5.38 29.98 -11.08
CA LYS A 93 -6.66 30.32 -11.74
C LYS A 93 -6.47 31.53 -12.66
N LYS A 94 -6.93 31.40 -13.92
CA LYS A 94 -6.83 32.42 -14.98
C LYS A 94 -7.54 33.71 -14.57
N GLY A 95 -6.78 34.69 -14.07
CA GLY A 95 -7.29 35.98 -13.62
C GLY A 95 -6.38 36.68 -12.59
N SER A 96 -5.72 35.93 -11.70
CA SER A 96 -4.80 36.53 -10.72
C SER A 96 -3.43 36.83 -11.34
N LYS A 97 -3.09 38.12 -11.47
CA LYS A 97 -1.86 38.60 -12.13
C LYS A 97 -0.56 38.34 -11.36
N ASN A 98 -0.64 37.92 -10.08
CA ASN A 98 0.51 37.70 -9.19
C ASN A 98 0.42 36.39 -8.37
N ALA A 99 -0.40 35.41 -8.78
CA ALA A 99 -0.53 34.16 -8.03
C ALA A 99 0.70 33.24 -8.18
N LYS A 100 1.41 33.02 -7.07
CA LYS A 100 2.44 31.97 -6.96
C LYS A 100 1.83 30.58 -7.28
N PRO A 101 2.55 29.65 -7.93
CA PRO A 101 2.04 28.31 -8.22
C PRO A 101 1.66 27.56 -6.95
N ILE A 102 0.41 27.09 -6.85
CA ILE A 102 -0.04 26.27 -5.73
C ILE A 102 0.55 24.87 -5.90
N THR A 103 1.38 24.49 -4.94
CA THR A 103 2.10 23.21 -4.93
C THR A 103 1.45 22.33 -3.87
N LYS A 104 0.73 21.27 -4.28
CA LYS A 104 0.21 20.26 -3.35
C LYS A 104 1.04 18.99 -3.49
N THR A 105 1.52 18.46 -2.37
CA THR A 105 2.17 17.15 -2.29
C THR A 105 1.11 16.06 -2.10
N LYS A 106 1.26 14.90 -2.75
CA LYS A 106 0.56 13.65 -2.41
C LYS A 106 1.61 12.63 -1.97
N GLN A 107 1.31 11.83 -0.95
CA GLN A 107 2.06 10.61 -0.67
C GLN A 107 1.82 9.58 -1.79
N CYS A 108 2.80 8.70 -2.02
CA CYS A 108 2.76 7.64 -3.01
C CYS A 108 3.39 6.36 -2.44
N GLU A 109 3.03 5.24 -3.02
CA GLU A 109 3.74 3.97 -2.81
C GLU A 109 5.22 4.13 -3.20
N SER A 110 6.07 3.58 -2.35
CA SER A 110 7.54 3.64 -2.35
C SER A 110 8.04 2.80 -1.16
N PHE A 111 9.01 1.91 -1.36
CA PHE A 111 9.65 1.11 -0.29
C PHE A 111 10.08 1.96 0.92
N PHE A 112 10.46 3.22 0.66
CA PHE A 112 10.89 4.15 1.70
C PHE A 112 9.76 4.64 2.64
N ASN A 113 8.51 4.21 2.45
CA ASN A 113 7.45 4.32 3.45
C ASN A 113 7.70 3.41 4.66
N PHE A 114 8.45 2.30 4.51
CA PHE A 114 8.85 1.40 5.60
C PHE A 114 9.60 2.11 6.75
N PHE A 115 10.26 3.24 6.47
CA PHE A 115 10.91 4.10 7.46
C PHE A 115 9.99 5.20 8.01
N SER A 116 8.70 5.12 7.76
CA SER A 116 7.65 6.00 8.27
C SER A 116 6.40 5.15 8.58
N PRO A 117 6.52 4.18 9.50
CA PRO A 117 5.49 3.19 9.77
C PRO A 117 4.19 3.83 10.31
N PRO A 118 3.05 3.11 10.22
CA PRO A 118 1.81 3.49 10.91
C PRO A 118 2.06 3.80 12.39
N GLN A 119 1.25 4.67 12.97
CA GLN A 119 1.35 5.10 14.37
C GLN A 119 -0.01 4.92 15.05
N VAL A 120 -0.01 4.22 16.18
CA VAL A 120 -1.17 4.15 17.08
C VAL A 120 -1.45 5.56 17.63
N PRO A 121 -2.68 6.09 17.51
CA PRO A 121 -3.06 7.35 18.17
C PRO A 121 -2.97 7.27 19.69
N GLU A 122 -2.90 8.42 20.37
CA GLU A 122 -2.82 8.49 21.84
C GLU A 122 -4.19 8.70 22.52
N ASP A 123 -5.24 8.99 21.74
CA ASP A 123 -6.63 9.19 22.18
C ASP A 123 -7.56 8.20 21.44
N ASP A 124 -8.06 7.17 22.13
CA ASP A 124 -8.97 6.15 21.56
C ASP A 124 -10.43 6.61 21.43
N GLU A 125 -10.83 7.72 22.07
CA GLU A 125 -12.25 8.09 22.30
C GLU A 125 -13.03 8.53 21.04
N ASP A 126 -12.36 8.78 19.91
CA ASP A 126 -12.93 9.34 18.66
C ASP A 126 -12.60 8.52 17.38
N ILE A 127 -12.04 7.30 17.50
CA ILE A 127 -11.69 6.44 16.35
C ILE A 127 -12.85 5.47 16.04
N ASP A 128 -13.19 5.28 14.77
CA ASP A 128 -14.14 4.25 14.33
C ASP A 128 -13.48 2.86 14.16
N GLU A 129 -14.28 1.81 14.32
CA GLU A 129 -13.83 0.41 14.32
C GLU A 129 -13.14 0.03 12.99
N ASP A 130 -13.70 0.48 11.87
CA ASP A 130 -13.12 0.38 10.53
C ASP A 130 -11.68 0.93 10.47
N ALA A 131 -11.42 2.12 11.02
CA ALA A 131 -10.09 2.73 11.03
C ALA A 131 -9.09 2.06 12.00
N VAL A 132 -9.58 1.39 13.05
CA VAL A 132 -8.73 0.54 13.91
C VAL A 132 -8.31 -0.72 13.16
N GLU A 133 -9.23 -1.35 12.43
CA GLU A 133 -8.94 -2.53 11.58
C GLU A 133 -7.97 -2.17 10.44
N GLU A 134 -8.18 -1.07 9.70
CA GLU A 134 -7.23 -0.59 8.69
C GLU A 134 -5.84 -0.34 9.29
N LEU A 135 -5.75 0.20 10.50
CA LEU A 135 -4.47 0.47 11.17
C LEU A 135 -3.75 -0.81 11.63
N GLN A 136 -4.48 -1.80 12.15
CA GLN A 136 -3.92 -3.10 12.53
C GLN A 136 -3.34 -3.84 11.32
N ASN A 137 -4.11 -3.93 10.22
CA ASN A 137 -3.65 -4.53 8.96
C ASN A 137 -2.36 -3.86 8.43
N LEU A 138 -2.26 -2.53 8.52
CA LEU A 138 -1.06 -1.79 8.13
C LEU A 138 0.14 -2.03 9.07
N MET A 139 -0.10 -2.28 10.36
CA MET A 139 0.95 -2.61 11.33
C MET A 139 1.46 -4.05 11.17
N GLU A 140 0.57 -4.99 10.85
CA GLU A 140 0.90 -6.38 10.53
C GLU A 140 1.73 -6.45 9.23
N GLN A 141 1.28 -5.80 8.14
CA GLN A 141 2.05 -5.73 6.89
C GLN A 141 3.45 -5.09 7.12
N ASP A 142 3.52 -4.00 7.88
CA ASP A 142 4.79 -3.35 8.22
C ASP A 142 5.71 -4.23 9.09
N TYR A 143 5.14 -5.12 9.91
CA TYR A 143 5.87 -6.13 10.69
C TYR A 143 6.39 -7.26 9.81
N ASP A 144 5.57 -7.81 8.91
CA ASP A 144 5.94 -8.93 8.03
C ASP A 144 7.07 -8.59 7.06
N ILE A 145 7.11 -7.36 6.56
CA ILE A 145 8.25 -6.82 5.82
C ILE A 145 9.51 -6.82 6.70
N GLY A 146 9.37 -6.53 8.00
CA GLY A 146 10.46 -6.48 8.97
C GLY A 146 11.01 -7.85 9.38
N SER A 147 10.13 -8.78 9.73
CA SER A 147 10.46 -10.17 10.07
C SER A 147 11.05 -10.91 8.86
N THR A 148 10.45 -10.76 7.67
CA THR A 148 11.00 -11.29 6.42
C THR A 148 12.43 -10.81 6.17
N ILE A 149 12.74 -9.53 6.44
CA ILE A 149 14.11 -9.02 6.33
C ILE A 149 15.03 -9.64 7.37
N GLN A 150 14.58 -9.78 8.63
CA GLN A 150 15.37 -10.37 9.71
C GLN A 150 15.70 -11.85 9.47
N ASP A 151 14.69 -12.64 9.10
CA ASP A 151 14.72 -14.11 9.22
C ASP A 151 14.93 -14.81 7.88
N LYS A 152 14.35 -14.28 6.78
CA LYS A 152 14.60 -14.80 5.42
C LYS A 152 15.78 -14.10 4.76
N ILE A 153 15.76 -12.76 4.66
CA ILE A 153 16.71 -12.03 3.78
C ILE A 153 18.12 -11.96 4.35
N ILE A 154 18.33 -11.56 5.61
CA ILE A 154 19.68 -11.37 6.14
C ILE A 154 20.47 -12.69 6.23
N PRO A 155 19.91 -13.83 6.70
CA PRO A 155 20.66 -15.08 6.78
C PRO A 155 20.97 -15.69 5.41
N HIS A 156 20.06 -15.56 4.44
CA HIS A 156 20.18 -16.14 3.09
C HIS A 156 20.42 -15.09 1.99
N ALA A 157 21.10 -13.98 2.33
CA ALA A 157 21.21 -12.80 1.47
C ALA A 157 21.81 -13.04 0.07
N VAL A 158 22.67 -14.06 -0.06
CA VAL A 158 23.26 -14.49 -1.34
C VAL A 158 22.24 -15.26 -2.18
N SER A 159 21.57 -16.25 -1.59
CA SER A 159 20.52 -17.04 -2.24
C SER A 159 19.31 -16.18 -2.66
N TRP A 160 18.97 -15.15 -1.88
CA TRP A 160 17.98 -14.12 -2.22
C TRP A 160 18.45 -13.05 -3.23
N PHE A 161 19.72 -13.12 -3.65
CA PHE A 161 20.30 -12.27 -4.70
C PHE A 161 20.47 -13.06 -6.02
N THR A 162 20.90 -14.32 -5.95
CA THR A 162 20.95 -15.26 -7.09
C THR A 162 19.55 -15.65 -7.56
N GLY A 163 18.59 -15.81 -6.63
CA GLY A 163 17.24 -16.32 -6.88
C GLY A 163 17.03 -17.75 -6.38
N GLU A 164 18.09 -18.44 -5.97
CA GLU A 164 18.06 -19.83 -5.50
C GLU A 164 17.08 -20.02 -4.33
N ALA A 165 17.05 -19.10 -3.36
CA ALA A 165 16.13 -19.18 -2.21
C ALA A 165 14.64 -19.02 -2.58
N ALA A 166 14.33 -18.38 -3.72
CA ALA A 166 12.96 -18.34 -4.21
C ALA A 166 12.57 -19.69 -4.83
N GLN A 167 13.51 -20.34 -5.54
CA GLN A 167 13.28 -21.66 -6.14
C GLN A 167 13.16 -22.75 -5.07
N GLU A 168 13.88 -22.63 -3.95
CA GLU A 168 13.73 -23.50 -2.77
C GLU A 168 12.35 -23.33 -2.08
N GLU A 169 11.70 -22.17 -2.18
CA GLU A 169 10.39 -21.89 -1.54
C GLU A 169 9.18 -22.41 -2.36
N TYR A 170 9.34 -22.71 -3.66
CA TYR A 170 8.30 -23.33 -4.51
C TYR A 170 8.67 -24.73 -5.04
N GLY A 171 9.93 -25.17 -4.89
CA GLY A 171 10.45 -26.41 -5.48
C GLY A 171 9.93 -27.71 -4.84
N ASP A 172 9.30 -27.63 -3.67
CA ASP A 172 8.74 -28.76 -2.91
C ASP A 172 7.31 -29.15 -3.37
N ILE A 173 6.88 -28.70 -4.57
CA ILE A 173 5.51 -28.85 -5.10
C ILE A 173 5.46 -29.61 -6.45
N GLU A 174 6.60 -29.81 -7.14
CA GLU A 174 6.67 -30.42 -8.49
C GLU A 174 7.43 -31.78 -8.54
N ASP A 175 7.04 -32.78 -7.75
CA ASP A 175 7.47 -34.20 -7.97
C ASP A 175 6.53 -35.28 -7.38
N ASP A 176 5.21 -35.02 -7.31
CA ASP A 176 4.21 -35.92 -6.67
C ASP A 176 2.93 -36.14 -7.57
N GLU A 177 3.07 -36.05 -8.90
CA GLU A 177 2.00 -36.33 -9.90
C GLU A 177 2.14 -37.71 -10.58
N ASP A 178 2.62 -38.76 -9.90
CA ASP A 178 2.79 -40.11 -10.49
C ASP A 178 2.70 -41.28 -9.47
N GLU A 179 1.61 -41.36 -8.68
CA GLU A 179 1.14 -42.64 -8.12
C GLU A 179 -0.27 -42.99 -8.65
N ASP A 180 -0.37 -44.16 -9.29
CA ASP A 180 -1.54 -44.63 -10.05
C ASP A 180 -2.84 -44.69 -9.21
N LEU A 181 -3.85 -43.92 -9.60
CA LEU A 181 -5.25 -44.20 -9.24
C LEU A 181 -5.78 -45.35 -10.12
N ASP A 182 -5.42 -46.58 -9.75
CA ASP A 182 -5.81 -47.80 -10.44
C ASP A 182 -7.33 -48.06 -10.30
N ASP A 183 -7.96 -48.49 -11.40
CA ASP A 183 -9.41 -48.41 -11.63
C ASP A 183 -10.10 -49.77 -11.35
N GLU A 184 -10.32 -50.12 -10.08
CA GLU A 184 -11.05 -51.34 -9.68
C GLU A 184 -12.56 -51.07 -9.49
N GLU A 185 -13.30 -51.21 -10.59
CA GLU A 185 -14.77 -51.28 -10.66
C GLU A 185 -15.31 -52.66 -10.20
N ASP A 186 -15.85 -52.75 -8.99
CA ASP A 186 -16.65 -53.90 -8.47
C ASP A 186 -17.46 -53.43 -7.22
N GLY A 187 -18.72 -53.81 -6.97
CA GLY A 187 -19.67 -54.58 -7.77
C GLY A 187 -20.98 -54.88 -7.00
N ASP A 188 -22.11 -54.37 -7.52
CA ASP A 188 -23.52 -54.82 -7.35
C ASP A 188 -24.29 -54.80 -5.98
N ASP A 189 -25.62 -54.80 -6.18
CA ASP A 189 -26.76 -55.34 -5.40
C ASP A 189 -27.45 -54.62 -4.20
N GLU A 190 -28.57 -53.98 -4.57
CA GLU A 190 -29.99 -54.24 -4.14
C GLU A 190 -30.59 -53.74 -2.78
N ASP A 191 -31.65 -52.93 -2.96
CA ASP A 191 -33.02 -52.93 -2.39
C ASP A 191 -33.35 -52.94 -0.87
N ASP A 192 -34.08 -51.90 -0.42
CA ASP A 192 -35.52 -51.89 -0.05
C ASP A 192 -35.92 -50.42 0.36
N GLU A 193 -37.01 -49.80 -0.11
CA GLU A 193 -38.45 -49.92 0.27
C GLU A 193 -38.73 -49.65 1.79
N ASP A 194 -39.66 -48.79 2.24
CA ASP A 194 -40.36 -47.61 1.65
C ASP A 194 -40.52 -46.48 2.75
N GLU A 195 -41.61 -45.79 3.14
CA GLU A 195 -43.07 -45.78 2.90
C GLU A 195 -43.64 -44.34 3.19
N ASP A 196 -43.78 -43.47 2.17
CA ASP A 196 -44.56 -42.18 2.13
C ASP A 196 -44.18 -41.02 3.13
N ASP A 197 -44.72 -39.77 3.12
CA ASP A 197 -46.01 -39.24 2.65
C ASP A 197 -46.06 -37.69 2.34
N GLU A 198 -47.12 -37.27 1.62
CA GLU A 198 -47.74 -35.95 1.26
C GLU A 198 -47.27 -34.60 1.88
N ASP A 199 -47.50 -33.39 1.31
CA ASP A 199 -47.79 -32.86 -0.07
C ASP A 199 -47.90 -31.29 0.02
N ASP A 200 -48.15 -30.59 -1.11
CA ASP A 200 -48.55 -29.17 -1.29
C ASP A 200 -47.54 -28.07 -0.83
N ASP A 201 -47.42 -26.90 -1.47
CA ASP A 201 -48.41 -26.11 -2.23
C ASP A 201 -47.74 -25.38 -3.43
N GLU A 202 -48.52 -24.93 -4.42
CA GLU A 202 -48.09 -24.79 -5.83
C GLU A 202 -47.86 -23.33 -6.37
N HIS A 203 -47.25 -23.25 -7.56
CA HIS A 203 -47.10 -22.09 -8.48
C HIS A 203 -46.12 -20.95 -8.07
N GLU A 204 -45.22 -20.46 -8.93
CA GLU A 204 -45.36 -19.86 -10.29
C GLU A 204 -46.03 -18.46 -10.27
N ASP A 205 -45.70 -17.48 -11.13
CA ASP A 205 -45.16 -17.56 -12.51
C ASP A 205 -44.10 -16.49 -12.85
N GLU A 206 -43.46 -16.70 -14.00
CA GLU A 206 -42.51 -15.90 -14.77
C GLU A 206 -42.82 -14.38 -14.91
N SER A 207 -41.78 -13.55 -15.10
CA SER A 207 -41.53 -12.88 -16.40
C SER A 207 -40.89 -11.47 -16.41
N LYS A 208 -39.74 -11.43 -17.09
CA LYS A 208 -39.32 -10.44 -18.13
C LYS A 208 -39.40 -8.91 -17.88
N ALA A 209 -38.18 -8.37 -17.75
CA ALA A 209 -37.56 -7.45 -18.73
C ALA A 209 -37.74 -5.90 -18.65
N THR A 210 -36.62 -5.24 -18.32
CA THR A 210 -36.06 -4.04 -18.98
C THR A 210 -36.89 -2.75 -19.11
N LYS A 211 -36.43 -1.65 -18.46
CA LYS A 211 -35.79 -0.50 -19.15
C LYS A 211 -35.55 0.73 -18.25
N LYS A 212 -34.35 1.30 -18.43
CA LYS A 212 -34.02 2.74 -18.51
C LYS A 212 -35.09 3.76 -18.06
N SER A 213 -34.76 4.55 -17.03
CA SER A 213 -35.33 5.89 -16.84
C SER A 213 -34.25 6.96 -17.08
N ALA A 214 -34.58 8.01 -17.83
CA ALA A 214 -33.63 9.04 -18.23
C ALA A 214 -34.10 10.46 -17.85
N VAL A 215 -33.11 11.33 -17.61
CA VAL A 215 -33.18 12.77 -17.34
C VAL A 215 -34.29 13.53 -18.10
N VAL A 216 -35.20 14.20 -17.36
CA VAL A 216 -35.74 15.53 -17.74
C VAL A 216 -36.07 16.39 -16.52
N ARG A 217 -35.40 17.54 -16.37
CA ARG A 217 -36.04 18.81 -15.97
C ARG A 217 -35.48 19.98 -16.78
N LYS A 218 -36.27 20.48 -17.73
CA LYS A 218 -36.02 21.73 -18.48
C LYS A 218 -36.65 22.92 -17.75
N LYS A 219 -35.97 24.09 -17.82
CA LYS A 219 -36.49 25.46 -18.07
C LYS A 219 -35.59 26.51 -17.39
N SER A 220 -35.49 27.78 -17.80
CA SER A 220 -35.29 28.44 -19.11
C SER A 220 -35.55 29.94 -18.97
N GLY A 221 -34.59 30.80 -19.35
CA GLY A 221 -34.72 32.28 -19.37
C GLY A 221 -33.34 32.91 -19.13
N ARG A 222 -32.71 33.71 -20.01
CA ARG A 222 -33.10 34.76 -20.99
C ARG A 222 -32.96 36.21 -20.46
N ALA A 223 -31.71 36.64 -20.32
CA ALA A 223 -31.04 37.86 -20.87
C ALA A 223 -31.86 38.93 -21.65
N PRO A 224 -31.30 40.14 -21.95
CA PRO A 224 -30.31 40.98 -21.21
C PRO A 224 -30.53 42.54 -21.31
N ALA A 225 -29.72 43.33 -20.60
CA ALA A 225 -29.28 44.72 -20.93
C ALA A 225 -27.99 45.03 -20.12
N ALA A 226 -26.95 45.79 -20.51
CA ALA A 226 -26.69 46.84 -21.52
C ALA A 226 -26.88 48.29 -21.03
N ASP A 227 -25.78 48.98 -20.62
CA ASP A 227 -25.24 50.23 -21.21
C ASP A 227 -23.91 50.65 -20.48
N GLY A 228 -23.31 51.81 -20.81
CA GLY A 228 -22.20 52.45 -20.06
C GLY A 228 -20.85 52.53 -20.80
N GLN A 229 -20.29 53.74 -20.93
CA GLN A 229 -19.05 54.03 -21.67
C GLN A 229 -18.24 55.18 -21.02
N GLN A 230 -16.96 55.32 -21.38
CA GLN A 230 -16.00 56.38 -20.96
C GLN A 230 -15.51 56.23 -19.49
N GLY A 231 -14.31 56.70 -19.09
CA GLY A 231 -13.22 57.31 -19.85
C GLY A 231 -11.93 57.55 -19.01
N GLU A 232 -10.97 58.25 -19.62
CA GLU A 232 -9.79 58.91 -19.00
C GLU A 232 -8.58 58.09 -18.47
N ARG A 233 -7.40 58.75 -18.57
CA ARG A 233 -6.01 58.30 -18.32
C ARG A 233 -5.07 59.49 -18.62
N PRO A 234 -3.84 59.60 -18.08
CA PRO A 234 -3.27 59.20 -16.79
C PRO A 234 -2.92 60.49 -15.97
N PRO A 235 -1.87 60.53 -15.09
CA PRO A 235 -0.49 60.67 -15.59
C PRO A 235 0.56 59.79 -14.85
N GLU A 236 1.82 59.92 -15.25
CA GLU A 236 2.99 59.21 -14.71
C GLU A 236 3.50 59.78 -13.37
N CYS A 237 4.30 58.99 -12.65
CA CYS A 237 5.45 59.55 -11.93
C CYS A 237 6.61 58.53 -11.84
N LYS A 238 7.84 58.97 -12.12
CA LYS A 238 9.08 58.19 -11.96
C LYS A 238 9.96 58.87 -10.90
N GLN A 239 10.43 58.11 -9.92
CA GLN A 239 11.63 58.35 -9.09
C GLN A 239 11.77 57.15 -8.11
N GLN A 240 12.98 56.71 -7.74
CA GLN A 240 14.31 57.04 -8.28
C GLN A 240 15.24 55.84 -8.13
#